data_AF-A0A357Z1U5-F1
#
_entry.id   AF-A0A357Z1U5-F1
#
_cell.length_a   1.000
_cell.length_b   1.000
_cell.length_c   1.000
_cell.angle_alpha   90.00
_cell.angle_beta   90.00
_cell.angle_gamma   90.00
#
_symmetry.space_group_name_H-M   'P 1'
#
loop_
_entity.id
_entity.type
_entity.pdbx_description
1 polymer ?
#
loop_
_entity_poly.entity_id
_entity_poly.type
_entity_poly.pdbx_seq_one_letter_code
_entity_poly.pdbx_strand_id
1 'polypeptide(L)'
;PADARIYGAGRSDAVTSLLEERVISAVGVRNEYNIGYLGIKTAVDGIRRKKGENVQVNFIIADGTNLYSPENERILFPFVS
;
A
#
# COMPACT_ATOMS: atom_id res chain seq x y z
N PRO A 1 -8.04 0.57 -32.06
CA PRO A 1 -8.42 0.22 -30.65
C PRO A 1 -7.67 1.16 -29.70
N ALA A 2 -8.38 1.85 -28.80
CA ALA A 2 -7.68 2.56 -27.72
C ALA A 2 -6.95 1.51 -26.87
N ASP A 3 -5.67 1.75 -26.57
CA ASP A 3 -4.88 0.88 -25.68
C ASP A 3 -5.65 0.68 -24.37
N ALA A 4 -6.02 -0.57 -24.08
CA ALA A 4 -6.74 -0.90 -22.85
C ALA A 4 -5.82 -0.64 -21.66
N ARG A 5 -6.27 0.18 -20.71
CA ARG A 5 -5.50 0.50 -19.49
C ARG A 5 -6.00 -0.35 -18.33
N ILE A 6 -5.07 -1.04 -17.67
CA ILE A 6 -5.35 -1.89 -16.52
C ILE A 6 -5.04 -1.13 -15.23
N TYR A 7 -5.97 -1.14 -14.29
CA TYR A 7 -5.81 -0.52 -12.97
C TYR A 7 -6.09 -1.56 -11.88
N GLY A 8 -5.27 -1.58 -10.82
CA GLY A 8 -5.34 -2.58 -9.75
C GLY A 8 -5.44 -1.98 -8.36
N ALA A 9 -5.65 -2.84 -7.36
CA ALA A 9 -5.56 -2.49 -5.95
C ALA A 9 -4.86 -3.59 -5.17
N GLY A 10 -4.13 -3.21 -4.12
CA GLY A 10 -3.29 -4.11 -3.34
C GLY A 10 -1.87 -4.22 -3.88
N ARG A 11 -1.06 -5.02 -3.20
CA ARG A 11 0.36 -5.20 -3.50
C ARG A 11 0.75 -6.68 -3.42
N SER A 12 1.42 -7.15 -4.45
CA SER A 12 2.16 -8.41 -4.49
C SER A 12 3.37 -8.21 -5.39
N ASP A 13 4.36 -9.09 -5.31
CA ASP A 13 5.57 -8.95 -6.12
C ASP A 13 5.24 -9.05 -7.62
N ALA A 14 4.26 -9.88 -7.99
CA ALA A 14 3.74 -9.95 -9.35
C ALA A 14 3.09 -8.62 -9.80
N VAL A 15 2.32 -7.97 -8.94
CA VAL A 15 1.69 -6.68 -9.25
C VAL A 15 2.74 -5.58 -9.42
N THR A 16 3.78 -5.55 -8.56
CA THR A 16 4.87 -4.58 -8.69
C THR A 16 5.68 -4.80 -9.96
N SER A 17 5.99 -6.05 -10.33
CA SER A 17 6.69 -6.35 -11.58
C SER A 17 5.87 -5.93 -12.81
N LEU A 18 4.57 -6.23 -12.84
CA LEU A 18 3.69 -5.81 -13.95
C LEU A 18 3.52 -4.29 -14.04
N LEU A 19 3.68 -3.57 -12.93
CA LEU A 19 3.66 -2.12 -12.90
C LEU A 19 4.97 -1.52 -13.44
N GLU A 20 6.12 -2.13 -13.10
CA GLU A 20 7.43 -1.79 -13.67
C GLU A 20 7.47 -2.02 -15.20
N GLU A 21 6.89 -3.13 -15.66
CA GLU A 21 6.76 -3.47 -17.08
C GLU A 21 5.71 -2.63 -17.83
N ARG A 22 4.98 -1.74 -17.14
CA ARG A 22 3.87 -0.92 -17.68
C ARG A 22 2.71 -1.73 -18.28
N VAL A 23 2.57 -2.99 -17.90
CA VAL A 23 1.39 -3.82 -18.22
C VAL A 23 0.18 -3.35 -17.39
N ILE A 24 0.40 -3.03 -16.11
CA ILE A 24 -0.56 -2.35 -15.27
C ILE A 24 -0.25 -0.84 -15.30
N SER A 25 -1.29 -0.02 -15.53
CA SER A 25 -1.16 1.45 -15.62
C SER A 25 -0.96 2.12 -14.27
N ALA A 26 -1.70 1.70 -13.24
CA ALA A 26 -1.54 2.18 -11.88
C ALA A 26 -2.19 1.23 -10.86
N VAL A 27 -1.76 1.31 -9.61
CA VAL A 27 -2.31 0.52 -8.49
C VAL A 27 -2.57 1.37 -7.27
N GLY A 28 -3.69 1.15 -6.61
CA GLY A 28 -3.98 1.69 -5.28
C GLY A 28 -3.44 0.76 -4.18
N VAL A 29 -2.51 1.22 -3.35
CA VAL A 29 -1.90 0.40 -2.30
C VAL A 29 -2.12 1.03 -0.93
N ARG A 30 -2.59 0.23 0.04
CA ARG A 30 -2.67 0.67 1.43
C ARG A 30 -1.36 0.35 2.15
N ASN A 31 -1.05 1.14 3.19
CA ASN A 31 0.06 0.80 4.08
C ASN A 31 -0.35 -0.36 5.01
N GLU A 32 -0.18 -1.59 4.55
CA GLU A 32 -0.54 -2.83 5.27
C GLU A 32 0.27 -3.01 6.56
N TYR A 33 1.52 -2.53 6.58
CA TYR A 33 2.33 -2.50 7.80
C TYR A 33 1.67 -1.64 8.89
N ASN A 34 1.21 -0.44 8.53
CA ASN A 34 0.51 0.45 9.45
C ASN A 34 -0.81 -0.17 9.92
N ILE A 35 -1.56 -0.84 9.04
CA ILE A 35 -2.78 -1.59 9.42
C ILE A 35 -2.44 -2.64 10.49
N GLY A 36 -1.39 -3.44 10.28
CA GLY A 36 -0.97 -4.46 11.23
C GLY A 36 -0.58 -3.86 12.59
N TYR A 37 0.25 -2.82 12.60
CA TYR A 37 0.66 -2.13 13.82
C TYR A 37 -0.53 -1.54 14.58
N LEU A 38 -1.40 -0.81 13.88
CA LEU A 38 -2.58 -0.16 14.47
C LEU A 38 -3.59 -1.18 15.00
N GLY A 39 -3.74 -2.33 14.33
CA GLY A 39 -4.56 -3.44 14.79
C GLY A 39 -4.10 -3.97 16.15
N ILE A 40 -2.80 -4.27 16.27
CA ILE A 40 -2.22 -4.76 17.54
C ILE A 40 -2.26 -3.68 18.62
N LYS A 41 -1.91 -2.44 18.29
CA LYS A 41 -2.00 -1.31 19.23
C LYS A 41 -3.42 -1.15 19.77
N THR A 42 -4.42 -1.18 18.89
CA THR A 42 -5.84 -1.08 19.27
C THR A 42 -6.24 -2.22 20.20
N ALA A 43 -5.80 -3.45 19.94
CA ALA A 43 -6.07 -4.59 20.81
C ALA A 43 -5.45 -4.42 22.21
N VAL A 44 -4.18 -4.00 22.29
CA VAL A 44 -3.49 -3.75 23.57
C VAL A 44 -4.13 -2.59 24.34
N ASP A 45 -4.49 -1.50 23.66
CA ASP A 45 -5.17 -0.36 24.27
C ASP A 45 -6.55 -0.75 24.82
N GLY A 46 -7.27 -1.64 24.12
CA GLY A 46 -8.53 -2.24 24.59
C GLY A 46 -8.35 -3.05 25.88
N ILE A 47 -7.32 -3.89 25.97
CA ILE A 47 -6.97 -4.63 27.19
C ILE A 47 -6.67 -3.67 28.36
N ARG A 48 -6.02 -2.54 28.06
CA ARG A 48 -5.69 -1.49 29.03
C ARG A 48 -6.85 -0.54 29.34
N ARG A 49 -8.07 -0.81 28.82
CA ARG A 49 -9.27 0.02 28.97
C ARG A 49 -9.05 1.49 28.58
N LYS A 50 -8.18 1.74 27.61
CA LYS A 50 -8.05 3.07 27.02
C LYS A 50 -9.23 3.34 26.09
N LYS A 51 -9.58 4.62 25.92
CA LYS A 51 -10.61 5.02 24.96
C LYS A 51 -10.14 4.67 23.55
N GLY A 52 -10.99 4.00 22.78
CA GLY A 52 -10.71 3.68 21.38
C GLY A 52 -10.65 4.95 20.53
N GLU A 53 -9.77 4.96 19.55
CA GLU A 53 -9.66 6.00 18.53
C GLU A 53 -10.08 5.42 17.18
N ASN A 54 -10.82 6.20 16.40
CA ASN A 54 -11.05 5.86 15.00
C ASN A 54 -9.78 6.14 14.21
N VAL A 55 -9.17 5.08 13.67
CA VAL A 55 -7.94 5.21 12.89
C VAL A 55 -8.26 5.07 11.41
N GLN A 56 -7.83 6.05 10.63
CA GLN A 56 -7.82 5.97 9.17
C GLN A 56 -6.43 5.56 8.70
N VAL A 57 -6.36 4.64 7.75
CA VAL A 57 -5.12 4.28 7.08
C VAL A 57 -5.17 4.81 5.66
N ASN A 58 -4.15 5.59 5.30
CA ASN A 58 -4.00 6.17 3.99
C ASN A 58 -3.65 5.11 2.94
N PHE A 59 -3.94 5.44 1.68
CA PHE A 59 -3.50 4.70 0.51
C PHE A 59 -2.67 5.62 -0.38
N ILE A 60 -1.80 5.01 -1.19
CA ILE A 60 -1.07 5.66 -2.27
C ILE A 60 -1.63 5.20 -3.61
N ILE A 61 -1.45 6.01 -4.65
CA ILE A 61 -1.63 5.60 -6.04
C ILE A 61 -0.23 5.55 -6.65
N ALA A 62 0.18 4.34 -7.05
CA ALA A 62 1.48 4.10 -7.65
C ALA A 62 1.33 3.84 -9.15
N ASP A 63 2.21 4.46 -9.94
CA ASP A 63 2.35 4.23 -11.38
C ASP A 63 3.83 4.26 -11.78
N GLY A 64 4.11 4.06 -13.06
CA GLY A 64 5.47 4.04 -13.59
C GLY A 64 6.23 5.38 -13.49
N THR A 65 5.63 6.46 -12.99
CA THR A 65 6.26 7.76 -12.79
C THR A 65 6.68 8.01 -11.34
N ASN A 66 6.03 7.36 -10.38
CA ASN A 66 6.21 7.64 -8.95
C ASN A 66 6.56 6.40 -8.11
N LEU A 67 6.76 5.25 -8.75
CA LEU A 67 7.05 3.96 -8.10
C LEU A 67 8.21 4.04 -7.09
N TYR A 68 9.31 4.68 -7.47
CA TYR A 68 10.53 4.82 -6.65
C TYR A 68 10.60 6.16 -5.92
N SER A 69 9.48 6.88 -5.78
CA SER A 69 9.45 7.98 -4.83
C SER A 69 9.69 7.44 -3.40
N PRO A 70 10.41 8.16 -2.52
CA PRO A 70 10.75 7.63 -1.18
C PRO A 70 9.54 7.19 -0.34
N GLU A 71 8.37 7.78 -0.58
CA GLU A 71 7.12 7.41 0.08
C GLU A 71 6.56 6.09 -0.47
N ASN A 72 6.48 5.96 -1.81
CA ASN A 72 5.92 4.78 -2.46
C ASN A 72 6.86 3.58 -2.36
N GLU A 73 8.17 3.78 -2.47
CA GLU A 73 9.16 2.72 -2.41
C GLU A 73 9.07 1.91 -1.11
N ARG A 74 8.88 2.58 0.03
CA ARG A 74 8.72 1.89 1.33
C ARG A 74 7.47 1.03 1.42
N ILE A 75 6.42 1.38 0.70
CA ILE A 75 5.15 0.66 0.68
C ILE A 75 5.19 -0.47 -0.37
N LEU A 76 5.83 -0.22 -1.51
CA LEU A 76 5.93 -1.16 -2.64
C LEU A 76 7.10 -2.14 -2.52
N PHE A 77 8.17 -1.82 -1.79
CA PHE A 77 9.40 -2.61 -1.69
C PHE A 77 9.99 -2.64 -0.26
N PRO A 78 9.25 -3.13 0.75
CA PRO A 78 9.62 -3.05 2.16
C PRO A 78 10.86 -3.87 2.56
N PHE A 79 11.33 -4.78 1.69
CA PHE A 79 12.46 -5.68 1.97
C PHE A 79 13.62 -5.54 0.97
N VAL A 80 13.53 -4.59 0.04
CA VAL A 80 14.63 -4.27 -0.88
C VAL A 80 15.34 -3.06 -0.27
N SER A 81 16.58 -3.24 0.15
CA SER A 81 17.43 -2.22 0.78
C SER A 81 18.83 -2.32 0.24
#